data_AF-A0A2T5LQ63-F1
#
_entry.id   AF-A0A2T5LQ63-F1
#
_cell.length_a   1.000
_cell.length_b   1.000
_cell.length_c   1.000
_cell.angle_alpha   90.00
_cell.angle_beta   90.00
_cell.angle_gamma   90.00
#
_symmetry.space_group_name_H-M   'P 1'
#
loop_
_entity.id
_entity.type
_entity.pdbx_description
1 polymer ?
#
loop_
_entity_poly.entity_id
_entity_poly.type
_entity_poly.pdbx_seq_one_letter_code
_entity_poly.pdbx_strand_id
1 'polypeptide(L)'
;MSSTSLSYLKTNPQIIFFTDFDGTITLEDSNDFMTDNLGYGYTKRRQGNIDVLENKISFRDSFRDMLDSIKTPFNECLDQLRKNMRLDPYFAQFYYWAKDNNVPIVVLSSGMVPVIKTLLETLLGHPLDDHLTIVANEVESRDGQDINSPGGWQIKYHDDR
;
A
#
# COMPACT_ATOMS: atom_id res chain seq x y z
N MET A 1 27.21 5.05 -9.09
CA MET A 1 25.87 5.58 -8.81
C MET A 1 25.08 5.49 -10.10
N SER A 2 24.20 4.49 -10.23
CA SER A 2 23.32 4.38 -11.40
C SER A 2 22.37 5.58 -11.36
N SER A 3 22.32 6.38 -12.41
CA SER A 3 21.27 7.37 -12.58
C SER A 3 19.95 6.62 -12.58
N THR A 4 19.19 6.69 -11.48
CA THR A 4 17.86 6.10 -11.41
C THR A 4 16.99 6.91 -12.36
N SER A 5 16.91 6.49 -13.62
CA SER A 5 15.95 7.05 -14.54
C SER A 5 14.57 6.74 -13.97
N LEU A 6 13.86 7.78 -13.54
CA LEU A 6 12.50 7.65 -13.04
C LEU A 6 11.67 7.03 -14.17
N SER A 7 11.12 5.84 -13.94
CA SER A 7 10.40 5.05 -14.96
C SER A 7 9.28 5.85 -15.61
N TYR A 8 8.57 6.64 -14.80
CA TYR A 8 7.50 7.53 -15.22
C TYR A 8 7.96 8.78 -15.98
N LEU A 9 9.26 8.95 -16.26
CA LEU A 9 9.78 9.99 -17.17
C LEU A 9 10.18 9.45 -18.55
N LYS A 10 10.12 8.13 -18.77
CA LYS A 10 10.62 7.47 -20.00
C LYS A 10 9.99 8.00 -21.29
N THR A 11 8.73 8.42 -21.24
CA THR A 11 7.96 8.89 -22.42
C THR A 11 7.97 10.41 -22.58
N ASN A 12 8.83 11.12 -21.83
CA ASN A 12 8.88 12.58 -21.78
C ASN A 12 7.49 13.22 -21.59
N PRO A 13 6.75 12.83 -20.54
CA PRO A 13 5.39 13.32 -20.31
C PRO A 13 5.39 14.81 -19.95
N GLN A 14 4.34 15.53 -20.34
CA GLN A 14 4.15 16.93 -19.94
C GLN A 14 3.54 17.06 -18.54
N ILE A 15 2.76 16.05 -18.12
CA ILE A 15 2.03 16.00 -16.86
C ILE A 15 2.28 14.63 -16.24
N ILE A 16 2.40 14.57 -14.93
CA ILE A 16 2.49 13.35 -14.14
C ILE A 16 1.45 13.47 -13.03
N PHE A 17 0.67 12.42 -12.81
CA PHE A 17 -0.24 12.37 -11.67
C PHE A 17 0.40 11.64 -10.50
N PHE A 18 0.41 12.31 -9.34
CA PHE A 18 0.72 11.69 -8.07
C PHE A 18 -0.58 11.50 -7.31
N THR A 19 -0.79 10.29 -6.81
CA THR A 19 -1.99 9.93 -6.06
C THR A 19 -1.62 9.12 -4.84
N ASP A 20 -2.33 9.34 -3.75
CA ASP A 20 -2.35 8.39 -2.63
C ASP A 20 -3.17 7.14 -3.01
N PHE A 21 -3.17 6.13 -2.15
CA PHE A 21 -3.87 4.87 -2.34
C PHE A 21 -5.01 4.70 -1.33
N ASP A 22 -4.69 4.63 -0.03
CA ASP A 22 -5.65 4.33 1.02
C ASP A 22 -6.58 5.53 1.28
N GLY A 23 -7.90 5.32 1.18
CA GLY A 23 -8.88 6.42 1.26
C GLY A 23 -8.91 7.35 0.03
N THR A 24 -8.18 6.99 -1.04
CA THR A 24 -8.16 7.71 -2.33
C THR A 24 -8.57 6.78 -3.47
N ILE A 25 -7.77 5.74 -3.76
CA ILE A 25 -8.09 4.71 -4.77
C ILE A 25 -8.91 3.59 -4.12
N THR A 26 -8.56 3.19 -2.90
CA THR A 26 -9.47 2.42 -2.05
C THR A 26 -10.39 3.40 -1.32
N LEU A 27 -11.65 3.02 -1.11
CA LEU A 27 -12.59 3.86 -0.35
C LEU A 27 -12.37 3.76 1.17
N GLU A 28 -11.63 2.74 1.59
CA GLU A 28 -11.30 2.43 2.98
C GLU A 28 -9.80 2.19 3.08
N ASP A 29 -9.21 2.43 4.26
CA ASP A 29 -7.78 2.17 4.48
C ASP A 29 -7.55 0.67 4.69
N SER A 30 -6.71 0.08 3.85
CA SER A 30 -6.40 -1.34 3.84
C SER A 30 -5.64 -1.80 5.09
N ASN A 31 -4.76 -0.96 5.63
CA ASN A 31 -4.00 -1.27 6.84
C ASN A 31 -4.89 -1.15 8.07
N ASP A 32 -5.77 -0.15 8.11
CA ASP A 32 -6.82 -0.04 9.14
C ASP A 32 -7.72 -1.28 9.12
N PHE A 33 -8.20 -1.70 7.95
CA PHE A 33 -9.02 -2.91 7.80
C PHE A 33 -8.31 -4.15 8.35
N MET A 34 -7.05 -4.39 7.94
CA MET A 34 -6.30 -5.55 8.43
C MET A 34 -6.08 -5.47 9.94
N THR A 35 -5.71 -4.30 10.45
CA THR A 35 -5.44 -4.10 11.86
C THR A 35 -6.71 -4.28 12.72
N ASP A 36 -7.85 -3.81 12.22
CA ASP A 36 -9.13 -3.87 12.91
C ASP A 36 -9.73 -5.28 12.96
N ASN A 37 -9.48 -6.08 11.92
CA ASN A 37 -10.11 -7.40 11.77
C ASN A 37 -9.17 -8.59 12.01
N LEU A 38 -7.86 -8.43 11.76
CA LEU A 38 -6.85 -9.49 11.86
C LEU A 38 -5.77 -9.19 12.92
N GLY A 39 -5.65 -7.92 13.31
CA GLY A 39 -4.75 -7.46 14.34
C GLY A 39 -5.44 -7.32 15.70
N TYR A 40 -4.95 -6.37 16.48
CA TYR A 40 -5.45 -6.07 17.82
C TYR A 40 -6.78 -5.29 17.90
N GLY A 41 -7.40 -4.96 16.76
CA GLY A 41 -8.74 -4.37 16.69
C GLY A 41 -8.81 -2.85 16.75
N TYR A 42 -9.99 -2.34 16.35
CA TYR A 42 -10.32 -0.92 16.22
C TYR A 42 -9.97 -0.07 17.43
N THR A 43 -10.33 -0.52 18.63
CA THR A 43 -10.13 0.27 19.85
C THR A 43 -8.67 0.62 20.08
N LYS A 44 -7.76 -0.35 19.93
CA LYS A 44 -6.33 -0.13 20.11
C LYS A 44 -5.73 0.68 18.97
N ARG A 45 -6.10 0.36 17.73
CA ARG A 45 -5.70 1.14 16.55
C ARG A 45 -6.06 2.62 16.68
N ARG A 46 -7.31 2.90 17.06
CA ARG A 46 -7.81 4.26 17.23
C ARG A 46 -7.06 5.01 18.33
N GLN A 47 -6.73 4.33 19.43
CA GLN A 47 -5.91 4.90 20.50
C GLN A 47 -4.50 5.24 20.01
N GLY A 48 -3.85 4.36 19.25
CA GLY A 48 -2.55 4.64 18.62
C GLY A 48 -2.58 5.90 17.75
N ASN A 49 -3.62 6.05 16.93
CA ASN A 49 -3.80 7.26 16.10
C ASN A 49 -3.96 8.54 16.95
N ILE A 50 -4.64 8.47 18.09
CA ILE A 50 -4.74 9.60 19.03
C ILE A 50 -3.36 9.90 19.64
N ASP A 51 -2.62 8.88 20.04
CA ASP A 51 -1.30 9.05 20.63
C ASP A 51 -0.28 9.65 19.64
N VAL A 52 -0.41 9.37 18.34
CA VAL A 52 0.35 10.04 17.27
C VAL A 52 -0.02 11.52 17.19
N LEU A 53 -1.31 11.86 17.17
CA LEU A 53 -1.79 13.27 17.12
C LEU A 53 -1.36 14.07 18.36
N GLU A 54 -1.28 13.42 19.50
CA GLU A 54 -0.81 14.00 20.77
C GLU A 54 0.72 13.99 20.90
N ASN A 55 1.46 13.57 19.86
CA ASN A 55 2.92 13.49 19.81
C ASN A 55 3.55 12.59 20.89
N LYS A 56 2.84 11.57 21.36
CA LYS A 56 3.36 10.58 22.34
C LYS A 56 4.19 9.48 21.68
N ILE A 57 3.85 9.15 20.43
CA ILE A 57 4.53 8.15 19.61
C ILE A 57 4.63 8.69 18.17
N SER A 58 5.67 8.29 17.44
CA SER A 58 5.79 8.66 16.03
C SER A 58 4.74 7.90 15.18
N PHE A 59 4.30 8.50 14.08
CA PHE A 59 3.45 7.79 13.11
C PHE A 59 4.09 6.48 12.67
N ARG A 60 5.39 6.51 12.40
CA ARG A 60 6.17 5.35 11.96
C ARG A 60 6.10 4.20 12.98
N ASP A 61 6.35 4.48 14.25
CA ASP A 61 6.35 3.43 15.28
C ASP A 61 4.92 2.92 15.55
N SER A 62 3.92 3.81 15.55
CA SER A 62 2.52 3.40 15.63
C SER A 62 2.10 2.54 14.44
N PHE A 63 2.57 2.87 13.22
CA PHE A 63 2.28 2.11 12.02
C PHE A 63 2.92 0.71 12.07
N ARG A 64 4.16 0.61 12.55
CA ARG A 64 4.80 -0.68 12.79
C ARG A 64 4.02 -1.51 13.82
N ASP A 65 3.63 -0.92 14.96
CA ASP A 65 2.88 -1.64 16.01
C ASP A 65 1.52 -2.16 15.50
N MET A 66 0.81 -1.36 14.70
CA MET A 66 -0.42 -1.77 14.03
C MET A 66 -0.21 -3.01 13.16
N LEU A 67 0.78 -2.97 12.26
CA LEU A 67 1.06 -4.09 11.36
C LEU A 67 1.61 -5.31 12.10
N ASP A 68 2.44 -5.10 13.13
CA ASP A 68 3.01 -6.16 13.97
C ASP A 68 1.96 -6.90 14.80
N SER A 69 0.81 -6.27 15.05
CA SER A 69 -0.32 -6.92 15.72
C SER A 69 -0.95 -8.03 14.88
N ILE A 70 -0.79 -8.01 13.55
CA ILE A 70 -1.38 -8.98 12.63
C ILE A 70 -0.51 -10.24 12.60
N LYS A 71 -1.08 -11.38 13.01
CA LYS A 71 -0.41 -12.69 12.97
C LYS A 71 -0.83 -13.56 11.79
N THR A 72 -1.81 -13.12 11.02
CA THR A 72 -2.25 -13.83 9.82
C THR A 72 -1.12 -13.88 8.77
N PRO A 73 -0.89 -15.04 8.11
CA PRO A 73 -0.01 -15.15 6.96
C PRO A 73 -0.24 -14.06 5.90
N PHE A 74 0.83 -13.58 5.26
CA PHE A 74 0.71 -12.43 4.36
C PHE A 74 -0.17 -12.70 3.13
N ASN A 75 -0.06 -13.88 2.51
CA ASN A 75 -0.96 -14.31 1.43
C ASN A 75 -2.44 -14.32 1.86
N GLU A 76 -2.75 -14.76 3.08
CA GLU A 76 -4.11 -14.75 3.60
C GLU A 76 -4.60 -13.32 3.86
N CYS A 77 -3.71 -12.40 4.26
CA CYS A 77 -4.02 -10.97 4.35
C CYS A 77 -4.43 -10.40 2.99
N LEU A 78 -3.68 -10.71 1.93
CA LEU A 78 -4.02 -10.30 0.56
C LEU A 78 -5.38 -10.86 0.12
N ASP A 79 -5.69 -12.11 0.46
CA ASP A 79 -6.98 -12.70 0.14
C ASP A 79 -8.14 -12.06 0.90
N GLN A 80 -7.94 -11.66 2.16
CA GLN A 80 -8.95 -10.90 2.91
C GLN A 80 -9.16 -9.53 2.28
N LEU A 81 -8.10 -8.83 1.90
CA LEU A 81 -8.20 -7.53 1.25
C LEU A 81 -8.93 -7.61 -0.10
N ARG A 82 -8.59 -8.60 -0.96
CA ARG A 82 -9.31 -8.79 -2.24
C ARG A 82 -10.81 -8.98 -2.07
N LYS A 83 -11.24 -9.66 -1.01
CA LYS A 83 -12.65 -9.98 -0.76
C LYS A 83 -13.44 -8.81 -0.20
N ASN A 84 -12.79 -7.95 0.59
CA ASN A 84 -13.48 -6.96 1.41
C ASN A 84 -13.23 -5.51 0.98
N MET A 85 -12.12 -5.23 0.29
CA MET A 85 -11.79 -3.86 -0.09
C MET A 85 -12.69 -3.35 -1.20
N ARG A 86 -13.20 -2.13 -0.99
CA ARG A 86 -13.94 -1.38 -2.00
C ARG A 86 -12.99 -0.40 -2.68
N LEU A 87 -12.99 -0.45 -4.01
CA LEU A 87 -12.14 0.37 -4.87
C LEU A 87 -12.99 1.43 -5.55
N ASP A 88 -12.39 2.58 -5.86
CA ASP A 88 -13.04 3.64 -6.62
C ASP A 88 -13.50 3.09 -7.98
N PRO A 89 -14.82 3.06 -8.26
CA PRO A 89 -15.34 2.52 -9.51
C PRO A 89 -14.90 3.31 -10.75
N TYR A 90 -14.41 4.55 -10.60
CA TYR A 90 -13.98 5.40 -11.70
C TYR A 90 -12.46 5.37 -11.92
N PHE A 91 -11.67 4.75 -11.04
CA PHE A 91 -10.22 4.75 -11.17
C PHE A 91 -9.75 4.02 -12.44
N ALA A 92 -10.42 2.93 -12.85
CA ALA A 92 -10.09 2.26 -14.10
C ALA A 92 -10.27 3.18 -15.32
N GLN A 93 -11.35 3.99 -15.35
CA GLN A 93 -11.57 4.98 -16.39
C GLN A 93 -10.46 6.05 -16.38
N PHE A 94 -10.09 6.54 -15.20
CA PHE A 94 -8.99 7.48 -15.02
C PHE A 94 -7.65 6.90 -15.52
N TYR A 95 -7.34 5.66 -15.15
CA TYR A 95 -6.12 4.95 -15.57
C TYR A 95 -5.99 4.91 -17.09
N TYR A 96 -7.04 4.48 -17.80
CA TYR A 96 -6.97 4.40 -19.27
C TYR A 96 -6.93 5.79 -19.92
N TRP A 97 -7.66 6.77 -19.38
CA TRP A 97 -7.54 8.15 -19.86
C TRP A 97 -6.11 8.68 -19.71
N ALA A 98 -5.47 8.44 -18.56
CA ALA A 98 -4.11 8.90 -18.30
C ALA A 98 -3.11 8.23 -19.26
N LYS A 99 -3.32 6.93 -19.53
CA LYS A 99 -2.53 6.14 -20.47
C LYS A 99 -2.62 6.67 -21.89
N ASP A 100 -3.83 6.91 -22.38
CA ASP A 100 -4.08 7.41 -23.73
C ASP A 100 -3.54 8.83 -23.94
N ASN A 101 -3.38 9.62 -22.86
CA ASN A 101 -2.89 10.99 -22.91
C ASN A 101 -1.40 11.13 -22.55
N ASN A 102 -0.65 10.03 -22.42
CA ASN A 102 0.75 10.05 -22.01
C ASN A 102 0.98 10.78 -20.68
N VAL A 103 0.12 10.49 -19.69
CA VAL A 103 0.19 11.04 -18.33
C VAL A 103 0.48 9.92 -17.33
N PRO A 104 1.74 9.62 -17.01
CA PRO A 104 2.09 8.57 -16.06
C PRO A 104 1.47 8.78 -14.68
N ILE A 105 1.10 7.68 -14.03
CA ILE A 105 0.55 7.69 -12.68
C ILE A 105 1.62 7.17 -11.71
N VAL A 106 1.83 7.92 -10.63
CA VAL A 106 2.67 7.53 -9.50
C VAL A 106 1.80 7.43 -8.27
N VAL A 107 1.60 6.20 -7.79
CA VAL A 107 0.98 5.94 -6.50
C VAL A 107 2.04 6.13 -5.42
N LEU A 108 1.88 7.15 -4.57
CA LEU A 108 2.76 7.44 -3.45
C LEU A 108 1.99 7.16 -2.15
N SER A 109 2.35 6.10 -1.45
CA SER A 109 1.56 5.60 -0.31
C SER A 109 2.43 5.13 0.84
N SER A 110 1.91 5.28 2.06
CA SER A 110 2.50 4.68 3.27
C SER A 110 2.21 3.18 3.41
N GLY A 111 1.34 2.61 2.55
CA GLY A 111 1.06 1.18 2.50
C GLY A 111 2.24 0.35 1.98
N MET A 112 1.94 -0.88 1.55
CA MET A 112 2.93 -1.86 1.10
C MET A 112 2.73 -2.21 -0.39
N VAL A 113 3.81 -2.21 -1.19
CA VAL A 113 3.78 -2.47 -2.64
C VAL A 113 3.01 -3.75 -2.99
N PRO A 114 3.20 -4.91 -2.30
CA PRO A 114 2.46 -6.12 -2.65
C PRO A 114 0.94 -6.00 -2.44
N VAL A 115 0.49 -5.22 -1.45
CA VAL A 115 -0.93 -4.95 -1.18
C VAL A 115 -1.51 -4.07 -2.28
N ILE A 116 -0.87 -2.92 -2.51
CA ILE A 116 -1.31 -1.93 -3.50
C ILE A 116 -1.40 -2.57 -4.88
N LYS A 117 -0.33 -3.27 -5.29
CA LYS A 117 -0.26 -3.99 -6.55
C LYS A 117 -1.41 -5.00 -6.69
N THR A 118 -1.61 -5.83 -5.67
CA THR A 118 -2.66 -6.86 -5.70
C THR A 118 -4.05 -6.27 -5.91
N LEU A 119 -4.37 -5.18 -5.22
CA LEU A 119 -5.68 -4.54 -5.32
C LEU A 119 -5.87 -3.79 -6.64
N LEU A 120 -4.82 -3.12 -7.14
CA LEU A 120 -4.87 -2.47 -8.45
C LEU A 120 -5.02 -3.49 -9.59
N GLU A 121 -4.31 -4.61 -9.56
CA GLU A 121 -4.45 -5.67 -10.57
C GLU A 121 -5.85 -6.31 -10.52
N THR A 122 -6.43 -6.42 -9.33
CA THR A 122 -7.83 -6.86 -9.15
C THR A 122 -8.81 -5.86 -9.78
N LEU A 123 -8.57 -4.57 -9.60
CA LEU A 123 -9.40 -3.49 -10.17
C LEU A 123 -9.32 -3.41 -11.69
N LEU A 124 -8.11 -3.49 -12.24
CA LEU A 124 -7.85 -3.36 -13.68
C LEU A 124 -8.10 -4.67 -14.44
N GLY A 125 -8.13 -5.81 -13.74
CA GLY A 125 -8.30 -7.13 -14.34
C GLY A 125 -7.08 -7.63 -15.12
N HIS A 126 -5.93 -6.99 -14.97
CA HIS A 126 -4.67 -7.37 -15.62
C HIS A 126 -3.45 -6.95 -14.77
N PRO A 127 -2.27 -7.55 -15.00
CA PRO A 127 -1.03 -7.12 -14.36
C PRO A 127 -0.71 -5.64 -14.64
N LEU A 128 -0.07 -4.96 -13.68
CA LEU A 128 0.38 -3.58 -13.87
C LEU A 128 1.46 -3.50 -14.95
N ASP A 129 1.39 -2.44 -15.76
CA ASP A 129 2.42 -2.09 -16.74
C ASP A 129 3.19 -0.84 -16.30
N ASP A 130 4.23 -0.49 -17.06
CA ASP A 130 5.14 0.63 -16.77
C ASP A 130 4.45 2.02 -16.72
N HIS A 131 3.18 2.14 -17.09
CA HIS A 131 2.41 3.39 -17.01
C HIS A 131 2.10 3.81 -15.57
N LEU A 132 1.96 2.84 -14.65
CA LEU A 132 1.73 3.10 -13.23
C LEU A 132 2.91 2.63 -12.40
N THR A 133 3.49 3.55 -11.65
CA THR A 133 4.59 3.28 -10.71
C THR A 133 4.07 3.35 -9.28
N ILE A 134 4.45 2.40 -8.44
CA ILE A 134 4.16 2.41 -7.00
C ILE A 134 5.43 2.80 -6.25
N VAL A 135 5.34 3.83 -5.42
CA VAL A 135 6.36 4.23 -4.46
C VAL A 135 5.75 4.07 -3.07
N ALA A 136 6.11 2.97 -2.42
CA ALA A 136 5.57 2.59 -1.11
C ALA A 136 6.57 1.71 -0.35
N ASN A 137 6.19 1.30 0.86
CA ASN A 137 6.96 0.36 1.66
C ASN A 137 6.89 -1.05 1.07
N GLU A 138 7.79 -1.92 1.50
CA GLU A 138 7.82 -3.33 1.11
C GLU A 138 7.42 -4.23 2.28
N VAL A 139 7.33 -5.53 2.01
CA VAL A 139 7.15 -6.56 3.02
C VAL A 139 8.39 -7.43 3.06
N GLU A 140 8.81 -7.77 4.27
CA GLU A 140 9.94 -8.67 4.47
C GLU A 140 9.66 -9.73 5.54
N SER A 141 10.56 -10.71 5.58
CA SER A 141 10.60 -11.74 6.59
C SER A 141 10.77 -11.16 7.99
N ARG A 142 9.95 -11.62 8.94
CA ARG A 142 10.16 -11.40 10.36
C ARG A 142 11.04 -12.51 10.91
N ASP A 143 12.21 -12.15 11.44
CA ASP A 143 13.14 -13.08 12.09
C ASP A 143 13.59 -14.28 11.21
N GLY A 144 13.64 -14.09 9.88
CA GLY A 144 14.04 -15.14 8.93
C GLY A 144 12.95 -16.17 8.61
N GLN A 145 11.71 -15.95 9.05
CA GLN A 145 10.55 -16.78 8.72
C GLN A 145 10.04 -16.55 7.28
N ASP A 146 9.31 -17.52 6.75
CA ASP A 146 8.54 -17.32 5.52
C ASP A 146 7.38 -16.34 5.77
N ILE A 147 7.19 -15.36 4.88
CA ILE A 147 6.17 -14.29 5.06
C ILE A 147 4.73 -14.83 5.07
N ASN A 148 4.51 -16.03 4.53
CA ASN A 148 3.22 -16.71 4.52
C ASN A 148 3.09 -17.72 5.68
N SER A 149 4.00 -17.66 6.65
CA SER A 149 3.81 -18.31 7.95
C SER A 149 3.12 -17.35 8.93
N PRO A 150 2.36 -17.86 9.92
CA PRO A 150 1.73 -17.01 10.94
C PRO A 150 2.75 -16.12 11.65
N GLY A 151 2.55 -14.80 11.60
CA GLY A 151 3.47 -13.81 12.17
C GLY A 151 4.82 -13.71 11.47
N GLY A 152 4.98 -14.31 10.28
CA GLY A 152 6.26 -14.42 9.58
C GLY A 152 6.67 -13.21 8.75
N TRP A 153 5.86 -12.14 8.74
CA TRP A 153 6.12 -10.93 7.97
C TRP A 153 6.18 -9.67 8.83
N GLN A 154 6.87 -8.66 8.34
CA GLN A 154 6.90 -7.31 8.89
C GLN A 154 7.06 -6.28 7.77
N ILE A 155 6.76 -5.02 8.08
CA ILE A 155 6.96 -3.92 7.14
C ILE A 155 8.44 -3.63 6.95
N LYS A 156 8.87 -3.52 5.69
CA LYS A 156 10.16 -2.98 5.29
C LYS A 156 9.98 -1.56 4.79
N TYR A 157 10.43 -0.58 5.55
CA TYR A 157 10.25 0.82 5.14
C TYR A 157 11.09 1.17 3.93
N HIS A 158 10.51 1.95 3.01
CA HIS A 158 11.15 2.36 1.76
C HIS A 158 12.44 3.16 1.98
N ASP A 159 12.40 4.06 2.97
CA ASP A 159 13.46 5.02 3.23
C ASP A 159 14.58 4.50 4.15
N ASP A 160 14.42 3.29 4.68
CA ASP A 160 15.47 2.63 5.46
C ASP A 160 16.50 2.06 4.48
N ARG A 161 17.59 2.81 4.30
CA ARG A 161 18.76 2.42 3.50
C ARG A 161 19.88 1.88 4.36
#